data_AF-A0AAV2VX61-F1
#
_entry.id   AF-A0AAV2VX61-F1
#
_cell.length_a   1.000
_cell.length_b   1.000
_cell.length_c   1.000
_cell.angle_alpha   90.00
_cell.angle_beta   90.00
_cell.angle_gamma   90.00
#
_symmetry.space_group_name_H-M   'P 1'
#
loop_
_entity.id
_entity.type
_entity.pdbx_description
1 polymer ?
#
loop_
_entity_poly.entity_id
_entity_poly.type
_entity_poly.pdbx_seq_one_letter_code
_entity_poly.pdbx_strand_id
1 'polypeptide(L)'
;MSNNSWNNFGVLKSVSKDDRFVWVSNEEGRQLKMSIATYQESAEQVYSKAQALVGKNVKIRSSQNSTDLKHLVWFNSIDNGPYLSSTH
;
A
#
# COMPACT_ATOMS: atom_id res chain seq x y z
N MET A 1 2.43 -17.77 14.29
CA MET A 1 2.85 -17.68 12.88
C MET A 1 2.10 -16.52 12.24
N SER A 2 2.72 -15.36 12.09
CA SER A 2 2.07 -14.18 11.51
C SER A 2 2.22 -14.22 10.00
N ASN A 3 1.16 -14.61 9.28
CA ASN A 3 1.18 -14.74 7.83
C ASN A 3 0.95 -13.35 7.19
N ASN A 4 2.03 -12.64 6.89
CA ASN A 4 1.96 -11.34 6.22
C ASN A 4 1.70 -11.54 4.71
N SER A 5 0.43 -11.50 4.31
CA SER A 5 -0.01 -11.73 2.93
C SER A 5 -0.03 -10.46 2.07
N TRP A 6 0.36 -10.61 0.80
CA TRP A 6 0.14 -9.59 -0.23
C TRP A 6 -1.30 -9.66 -0.72
N ASN A 7 -2.01 -8.54 -0.62
CA ASN A 7 -3.38 -8.40 -1.07
C ASN A 7 -3.43 -7.50 -2.30
N ASN A 8 -4.31 -7.85 -3.26
CA ASN A 8 -4.55 -6.99 -4.39
C ASN A 8 -5.31 -5.75 -3.92
N PHE A 9 -4.68 -4.58 -4.02
CA PHE A 9 -5.31 -3.31 -3.66
C PHE A 9 -6.05 -2.70 -4.84
N GLY A 10 -5.72 -3.09 -6.08
CA GLY A 10 -6.35 -2.54 -7.28
C GLY A 10 -5.61 -1.30 -7.79
N VAL A 11 -6.28 -0.51 -8.62
CA VAL A 11 -5.69 0.69 -9.23
C VAL A 11 -5.58 1.81 -8.21
N LEU A 12 -4.35 2.26 -7.96
CA LEU A 12 -4.07 3.35 -7.03
C LEU A 12 -4.57 4.67 -7.63
N LYS A 13 -5.52 5.33 -6.96
CA LYS A 13 -6.13 6.57 -7.43
C LYS A 13 -5.41 7.80 -6.88
N SER A 14 -5.08 7.79 -5.60
CA SER A 14 -4.44 8.92 -4.94
C SER A 14 -3.61 8.49 -3.74
N VAL A 15 -2.62 9.33 -3.43
CA VAL A 15 -1.70 9.15 -2.31
C VAL A 15 -1.53 10.48 -1.61
N SER A 16 -1.68 10.49 -0.29
CA SER A 16 -1.48 11.66 0.57
C SER A 16 -0.58 11.29 1.75
N LYS A 17 0.16 12.26 2.26
CA LYS A 17 1.02 12.11 3.45
C LYS A 17 0.77 13.28 4.40
N ASP A 18 0.62 12.96 5.68
CA ASP A 18 0.63 13.89 6.80
C ASP A 18 1.87 13.61 7.67
N ASP A 19 2.09 14.38 8.74
CA ASP A 19 3.22 14.16 9.68
C ASP A 19 3.18 12.80 10.39
N ARG A 20 2.01 12.19 10.49
CA ARG A 20 1.80 10.95 11.25
C ARG A 20 1.52 9.74 10.37
N PHE A 21 0.92 9.96 9.19
CA PHE A 21 0.37 8.88 8.38
C PHE A 21 0.58 9.08 6.88
N VAL A 22 0.77 7.98 6.16
CA VAL A 22 0.66 7.93 4.71
C VAL A 22 -0.66 7.27 4.35
N TRP A 23 -1.46 7.93 3.52
CA TRP A 23 -2.77 7.49 3.06
C TRP A 23 -2.73 7.13 1.58
N VAL A 24 -3.35 6.00 1.22
CA VAL A 24 -3.51 5.56 -0.17
C VAL A 24 -4.97 5.23 -0.43
N SER A 25 -5.48 5.62 -1.59
CA SER A 25 -6.87 5.34 -1.99
C SER A 25 -6.87 4.72 -3.38
N ASN A 26 -7.70 3.70 -3.59
CA ASN A 26 -7.87 3.06 -4.89
C ASN A 26 -9.12 3.59 -5.64
N GLU A 27 -9.31 3.16 -6.89
CA GLU A 27 -10.48 3.54 -7.69
C GLU A 27 -11.80 2.95 -7.19
N GLU A 28 -11.75 1.81 -6.49
CA GLU A 28 -12.93 1.19 -5.87
C GLU A 28 -13.40 1.91 -4.58
N GLY A 29 -12.75 3.00 -4.18
CA GLY A 29 -13.09 3.76 -2.97
C GLY A 29 -12.51 3.16 -1.67
N ARG A 30 -11.61 2.18 -1.76
CA ARG A 30 -10.89 1.62 -0.62
C ARG A 30 -9.74 2.55 -0.24
N GLN A 31 -9.57 2.76 1.06
CA GLN A 31 -8.52 3.62 1.61
C GLN A 31 -7.74 2.89 2.69
N LEU A 32 -6.42 3.10 2.72
CA LEU A 32 -5.52 2.52 3.70
C LEU A 32 -4.56 3.56 4.24
N LYS A 33 -4.04 3.31 5.44
CA LYS A 33 -3.09 4.19 6.09
C LYS A 33 -1.91 3.42 6.68
N MET A 34 -0.75 4.07 6.73
CA MET A 34 0.47 3.55 7.32
C MET A 34 1.01 4.56 8.33
N SER A 35 1.45 4.09 9.50
CA SER A 35 2.07 4.93 10.54
C SER A 35 3.49 5.29 10.14
N ILE A 36 3.79 6.58 10.01
CA ILE A 36 5.16 7.05 9.83
C ILE A 36 5.98 6.79 11.09
N ALA A 37 5.40 6.98 12.28
CA ALA A 37 6.11 6.73 13.54
C ALA A 37 6.59 5.27 13.69
N THR A 38 5.83 4.31 13.16
CA THR A 38 6.15 2.88 13.25
C THR A 38 7.11 2.42 12.16
N TYR A 39 7.07 3.07 10.99
CA TYR A 39 7.77 2.62 9.78
C TYR A 39 8.70 3.68 9.19
N GLN A 40 9.11 4.68 9.98
CA GLN A 40 9.85 5.91 9.60
C GLN A 40 10.49 5.90 8.20
N GLU A 41 11.65 5.26 8.04
CA GLU A 41 12.39 5.24 6.76
C GLU A 41 11.61 4.53 5.64
N SER A 42 10.91 3.44 5.98
CA SER A 42 10.05 2.73 5.03
C SER A 42 8.85 3.56 4.60
N ALA A 43 8.36 4.48 5.45
CA ALA A 43 7.17 5.25 5.17
C ALA A 43 7.39 6.26 4.04
N GLU A 44 8.54 6.91 4.02
CA GLU A 44 8.92 7.83 2.95
C GLU A 44 9.17 7.10 1.62
N GLN A 45 9.83 5.95 1.67
CA GLN A 45 10.03 5.10 0.49
C GLN A 45 8.71 4.59 -0.08
N VAL A 46 7.80 4.14 0.80
CA VAL A 46 6.47 3.68 0.40
C VAL A 46 5.65 4.82 -0.19
N TYR A 47 5.69 6.03 0.39
CA TYR A 47 5.02 7.20 -0.16
C TYR A 47 5.55 7.56 -1.56
N SER A 48 6.87 7.65 -1.71
CA SER A 48 7.52 7.96 -3.00
C SER A 48 7.19 6.90 -4.06
N LYS A 49 7.24 5.61 -3.70
CA LYS A 49 6.81 4.52 -4.58
C LYS A 49 5.33 4.63 -4.93
N ALA A 50 4.47 4.87 -3.95
CA ALA A 50 3.03 4.99 -4.17
C ALA A 50 2.73 6.15 -5.12
N GLN A 51 3.39 7.30 -4.99
CA GLN A 51 3.25 8.42 -5.94
C GLN A 51 3.60 8.00 -7.37
N ALA A 52 4.68 7.25 -7.58
CA ALA A 52 5.07 6.74 -8.90
C ALA A 52 4.14 5.64 -9.46
N LEU A 53 3.27 5.08 -8.62
CA LEU A 53 2.32 4.02 -8.95
C LEU A 53 0.88 4.53 -9.06
N VAL A 54 0.62 5.83 -8.90
CA VAL A 54 -0.71 6.41 -9.14
C VAL A 54 -1.14 6.11 -10.57
N GLY A 55 -2.36 5.62 -10.73
CA GLY A 55 -2.93 5.13 -12.00
C GLY A 55 -2.54 3.69 -12.36
N LYS A 56 -1.76 2.99 -11.53
CA LYS A 56 -1.34 1.59 -11.77
C LYS A 56 -1.99 0.62 -10.80
N ASN A 57 -2.10 -0.63 -11.22
CA ASN A 57 -2.59 -1.71 -10.36
C ASN A 57 -1.50 -2.11 -9.34
N VAL A 58 -1.79 -1.93 -8.06
CA VAL A 58 -0.84 -2.17 -6.98
C VAL A 58 -1.30 -3.27 -6.04
N LYS A 59 -0.31 -3.94 -5.47
CA LYS A 59 -0.48 -4.86 -4.36
C LYS A 59 0.07 -4.21 -3.11
N ILE A 60 -0.57 -4.51 -2.00
CA ILE A 60 -0.17 -4.03 -0.67
C ILE A 60 0.09 -5.22 0.22
N ARG A 61 0.95 -5.03 1.21
CA ARG A 61 1.17 -6.02 2.26
C ARG A 61 0.67 -5.47 3.59
N SER A 62 -0.21 -6.22 4.23
CA SER A 62 -0.80 -5.87 5.52
C SER A 62 -0.55 -6.99 6.52
N SER A 63 -0.25 -6.66 7.77
CA SER A 63 -0.01 -7.66 8.82
C SER A 63 -1.32 -8.30 9.33
N GLN A 64 -2.46 -7.68 9.03
CA GLN A 64 -3.77 -8.24 9.32
C GLN A 64 -4.27 -9.04 8.12
N ASN A 65 -4.43 -10.35 8.31
CA ASN A 65 -5.20 -11.23 7.42
C ASN A 65 -6.69 -10.94 7.58
N SER A 66 -7.10 -9.72 7.25
CA SER A 66 -8.49 -9.33 7.31
C SER A 66 -9.06 -9.50 5.91
N THR A 67 -9.73 -10.63 5.70
CA THR A 67 -10.69 -10.88 4.61
C THR A 67 -11.75 -9.76 4.49
N ASP A 68 -11.82 -8.90 5.51
CA ASP A 68 -12.63 -7.70 5.60
C ASP A 68 -11.71 -6.46 5.62
N LEU A 69 -11.28 -5.99 4.43
CA LEU A 69 -10.53 -4.74 4.23
C LEU A 69 -11.42 -3.48 4.42
N LYS A 70 -12.55 -3.59 5.14
CA LYS A 70 -13.53 -2.49 5.31
C LYS A 70 -13.12 -1.49 6.38
N HIS A 71 -12.15 -1.83 7.23
CA HIS A 71 -11.57 -0.94 8.23
C HIS A 71 -10.21 -0.45 7.73
N LEU A 72 -9.80 0.77 8.13
CA LEU A 72 -8.48 1.35 7.82
C LEU A 72 -7.34 0.39 8.21
N VAL A 73 -6.91 -0.46 7.28
CA VAL A 73 -5.89 -1.49 7.54
C VAL A 73 -4.51 -0.85 7.43
N TRP A 74 -3.66 -1.17 8.40
CA TRP A 74 -2.25 -0.83 8.38
C TRP A 74 -1.52 -1.65 7.33
N PHE A 75 -0.97 -0.97 6.33
CA PHE A 75 -0.11 -1.59 5.32
C PHE A 75 1.35 -1.22 5.58
N ASN A 76 2.26 -2.14 5.27
CA ASN A 76 3.70 -1.99 5.49
C ASN A 76 4.48 -1.80 4.19
N SER A 77 3.92 -2.24 3.07
CA SER A 77 4.62 -2.22 1.79
C SER A 77 3.63 -2.11 0.65
N ILE A 78 4.06 -1.44 -0.41
CA ILE A 78 3.34 -1.30 -1.68
C ILE A 78 4.25 -1.75 -2.81
N ASP A 79 3.68 -2.47 -3.77
CA ASP A 79 4.39 -2.96 -4.94
C ASP A 79 3.49 -2.93 -6.17
N ASN A 80 4.09 -2.86 -7.36
CA ASN A 80 3.34 -2.96 -8.60
C ASN A 80 2.88 -4.42 -8.77
N GLY A 81 1.57 -4.68 -8.80
CA GLY A 81 1.06 -6.02 -9.11
C GLY A 81 1.62 -6.50 -10.45
N PRO A 82 1.93 -7.80 -10.61
CA PRO A 82 3.03 -8.28 -11.44
C PRO A 82 2.94 -7.74 -12.88
N TYR A 83 3.86 -6.84 -13.20
CA TYR A 83 4.55 -6.98 -14.47
C TYR A 83 5.71 -7.91 -14.21
N LEU A 84 5.68 -9.05 -14.89
CA LEU A 84 6.87 -9.85 -15.16
C LEU A 84 7.96 -8.88 -15.62
N SER A 85 9.00 -8.68 -14.80
CA SER A 85 10.27 -8.21 -15.33
C SER A 85 10.85 -9.37 -16.13
N SER A 86 10.37 -9.53 -17.36
CA SER A 86 11.10 -10.25 -18.39
C SER A 86 12.45 -9.53 -18.57
N THR A 87 13.51 -10.27 -18.27
CA THR A 87 14.85 -10.27 -18.90
C THR A 87 15.43 -8.94 -19.41
N HIS A 88 16.55 -8.52 -18.82
CA HIS A 88 17.83 -8.41 -19.54
C HIS A 88 19.00 -8.53 -18.54
#